data_AF-A0A382ADQ4-F1
#
_entry.id   AF-A0A382ADQ4-F1
#
_cell.length_a   1.000
_cell.length_b   1.000
_cell.length_c   1.000
_cell.angle_alpha   90.00
_cell.angle_beta   90.00
_cell.angle_gamma   90.00
#
_symmetry.space_group_name_H-M   'P 1'
#
loop_
_entity.id
_entity.type
_entity.pdbx_description
1 polymer ?
#
loop_
_entity_poly.entity_id
_entity_poly.type
_entity_poly.pdbx_seq_one_letter_code
_entity_poly.pdbx_strand_id
1 'polypeptide(L)' 'IKEGIDLGLDIGDPYVCKNYHDLSFADAYIFYQITDKFNSIFLNDSFVLNRLRQFGFGIIENNKKIKNYITNFAMGI' A
#
# COMPACT_ATOMS: atom_id res chain seq x y z
N ILE A 1 16.43 8.56 -9.47
CA ILE A 1 17.17 9.56 -8.65
C ILE A 1 18.68 9.38 -8.75
N LYS A 2 19.23 8.21 -8.37
CA LYS A 2 20.69 7.96 -8.31
C LYS A 2 21.43 8.34 -9.61
N GLU A 3 20.90 7.92 -10.75
CA GLU A 3 21.43 8.26 -12.08
C GLU A 3 21.51 9.77 -12.36
N GLY A 4 20.53 10.55 -11.91
CA GLY A 4 20.55 12.01 -12.09
C GLY A 4 21.55 12.71 -11.17
N ILE A 5 21.71 12.21 -9.94
CA ILE A 5 22.74 12.67 -9.01
C ILE A 5 24.14 12.31 -9.54
N ASP A 6 24.31 11.11 -10.12
CA ASP A 6 25.56 10.66 -10.72
C ASP A 6 25.95 11.50 -11.96
N LEU A 7 24.98 12.13 -12.62
CA LEU A 7 25.18 13.09 -13.71
C LEU A 7 25.44 14.54 -13.23
N GLY A 8 25.44 14.78 -11.91
CA GLY A 8 25.64 16.11 -11.32
C GLY A 8 24.41 17.02 -11.40
N LEU A 9 23.23 16.47 -11.70
CA LEU A 9 21.97 17.24 -11.73
C LEU A 9 21.48 17.47 -10.30
N ASP A 10 20.92 18.66 -10.06
CA ASP A 10 20.29 18.98 -8.79
C ASP A 10 19.03 18.13 -8.56
N ILE A 11 18.65 17.93 -7.30
CA ILE A 11 17.45 17.15 -6.94
C ILE A 11 16.18 17.83 -7.46
N GLY A 12 16.18 19.16 -7.58
CA GLY A 12 15.10 19.95 -8.17
C GLY A 12 15.08 19.97 -9.70
N ASP A 13 16.03 19.30 -10.38
CA ASP A 13 16.07 19.26 -11.83
C ASP A 13 14.83 18.51 -12.39
N PRO A 14 14.14 19.06 -13.39
CA PRO A 14 12.95 18.43 -13.98
C PRO A 14 13.16 16.98 -14.43
N TYR A 15 14.37 16.63 -14.91
CA TYR A 15 14.71 15.26 -15.29
C TYR A 15 14.73 14.33 -14.08
N VAL A 16 15.33 14.76 -12.97
CA VAL A 16 15.41 13.99 -11.72
C VAL A 16 14.02 13.80 -11.13
N CYS A 17 13.22 14.86 -11.08
CA CYS A 17 11.84 14.82 -10.58
C CYS A 17 10.95 13.91 -11.44
N LYS A 18 11.06 13.99 -12.77
CA LYS A 18 10.28 13.14 -13.68
C LYS A 18 10.66 11.67 -13.52
N ASN A 19 11.96 11.36 -13.50
CA ASN A 19 12.42 9.98 -13.32
C ASN A 19 11.95 9.41 -11.96
N TYR A 20 12.00 10.20 -10.89
CA TYR A 20 11.45 9.78 -9.59
C TYR A 20 9.94 9.56 -9.65
N HIS A 21 9.19 10.48 -10.27
CA HIS A 21 7.75 10.35 -10.44
C HIS A 21 7.41 9.07 -11.22
N ASP A 22 8.04 8.82 -12.36
CA ASP A 22 7.75 7.67 -13.20
C ASP A 22 8.03 6.34 -12.47
N LEU A 23 9.09 6.29 -11.65
CA LEU A 23 9.42 5.13 -10.82
C LEU A 23 8.43 4.93 -9.67
N SER A 24 8.00 6.01 -9.00
CA SER A 24 7.13 5.94 -7.82
C SER A 24 5.63 5.85 -8.18
N PHE A 25 5.24 6.27 -9.38
CA PHE A 25 3.86 6.35 -9.80
C PHE A 25 3.16 4.99 -9.80
N ALA A 26 3.83 3.95 -10.31
CA ALA A 26 3.26 2.61 -10.38
C ALA A 26 2.94 2.07 -8.98
N ASP A 27 3.88 2.20 -8.04
CA ASP A 27 3.70 1.75 -6.66
C ASP A 27 2.61 2.54 -5.94
N ALA A 28 2.62 3.87 -6.08
CA ALA A 28 1.60 4.74 -5.49
C ALA A 28 0.19 4.44 -6.04
N TYR A 29 0.09 4.16 -7.35
CA TYR A 29 -1.17 3.82 -8.00
C TYR A 29 -1.71 2.46 -7.54
N ILE A 30 -0.85 1.45 -7.42
CA ILE A 30 -1.24 0.14 -6.89
C ILE A 30 -1.72 0.29 -5.44
N PHE A 31 -0.98 1.03 -4.62
CA PHE A 31 -1.34 1.25 -3.23
C PHE A 31 -2.71 1.95 -3.11
N TYR A 32 -2.91 3.03 -3.88
CA TYR A 32 -4.19 3.74 -3.93
C TYR A 32 -5.36 2.82 -4.28
N GLN A 33 -5.24 2.00 -5.34
CA GLN A 33 -6.32 1.10 -5.75
C GLN A 33 -6.61 0.02 -4.71
N ILE A 34 -5.57 -0.54 -4.06
CA ILE A 34 -5.76 -1.52 -3.00
C ILE A 34 -6.49 -0.88 -1.84
N THR A 35 -6.06 0.29 -1.39
CA THR A 35 -6.71 1.02 -0.29
C THR A 35 -8.16 1.36 -0.61
N ASP A 36 -8.46 1.85 -1.81
CA ASP A 36 -9.81 2.20 -2.22
C ASP A 36 -10.75 0.98 -2.23
N LYS A 37 -10.28 -0.14 -2.82
CA LYS A 37 -11.04 -1.40 -2.82
C LYS A 37 -11.24 -1.91 -1.39
N PHE A 38 -10.21 -1.87 -0.55
CA PHE A 38 -10.32 -2.29 0.85
C PHE A 38 -11.35 -1.42 1.56
N ASN A 39 -11.26 -0.09 1.44
CA ASN A 39 -12.21 0.86 2.01
C ASN A 39 -13.65 0.57 1.55
N SER A 40 -13.86 0.26 0.27
CA SER A 40 -15.18 -0.11 -0.25
C SER A 40 -15.78 -1.36 0.42
N ILE A 41 -14.94 -2.33 0.81
CA ILE A 41 -15.35 -3.54 1.54
C ILE A 41 -15.83 -3.20 2.96
N PHE A 42 -15.22 -2.20 3.60
CA PHE A 42 -15.57 -1.80 4.97
C PHE A 42 -16.73 -0.81 5.04
N LEU A 43 -16.86 0.09 4.08
CA LEU A 43 -17.95 1.08 4.03
C LEU A 43 -19.28 0.49 3.54
N ASN A 44 -19.25 -0.61 2.80
CA ASN A 44 -20.45 -1.21 2.24
C ASN A 44 -21.04 -2.28 3.18
N ASP A 45 -22.27 -2.03 3.65
CA ASP A 45 -23.00 -2.88 4.60
C ASP A 45 -23.79 -4.04 3.98
N SER A 46 -23.47 -4.41 2.74
CA SER A 46 -24.05 -5.62 2.15
C SER A 46 -23.76 -6.89 3.00
N PHE A 47 -24.75 -7.78 3.03
CA PHE A 47 -24.68 -9.04 3.80
C PHE A 47 -23.48 -9.91 3.43
N VAL A 48 -23.13 -9.97 2.13
CA VAL A 48 -22.00 -10.75 1.63
C VAL A 48 -20.67 -10.17 2.11
N LEU A 49 -20.48 -8.85 2.02
CA LEU A 49 -19.26 -8.19 2.51
C LEU A 49 -19.14 -8.29 4.02
N ASN A 50 -20.24 -8.21 4.76
CA ASN A 50 -20.25 -8.43 6.20
C ASN A 50 -19.77 -9.85 6.58
N ARG A 51 -20.24 -10.88 5.88
CA ARG A 51 -19.77 -12.26 6.10
C ARG A 51 -18.31 -12.44 5.73
N LEU A 52 -17.86 -11.84 4.62
CA LEU A 52 -16.45 -11.87 4.21
C LEU A 52 -15.54 -11.19 5.24
N ARG A 53 -15.96 -10.02 5.78
CA ARG A 53 -15.24 -9.32 6.86
C ARG A 53 -15.09 -10.21 8.09
N GLN A 54 -16.20 -10.78 8.58
CA GLN A 54 -16.18 -11.66 9.76
C GLN A 54 -15.29 -12.89 9.56
N PHE A 55 -15.37 -13.53 8.38
CA PHE A 55 -14.52 -14.68 8.05
C PHE A 55 -13.03 -14.29 7.98
N GLY A 56 -12.72 -13.15 7.33
CA GLY A 56 -11.36 -12.63 7.23
C GLY A 56 -10.76 -12.32 8.60
N PHE A 57 -11.50 -11.64 9.47
CA PHE A 57 -11.06 -11.40 10.85
C PHE A 57 -10.90 -12.70 11.64
N GLY A 58 -11.80 -13.67 11.47
CA GLY A 58 -11.64 -14.99 12.09
C GLY A 58 -10.34 -15.69 11.68
N ILE A 59 -9.90 -15.57 10.44
CA ILE A 59 -8.60 -16.11 9.99
C ILE A 59 -7.43 -15.36 10.65
N ILE A 60 -7.49 -14.03 10.68
CA ILE A 60 -6.43 -13.18 11.25
C ILE A 60 -6.29 -13.43 12.76
N GLU A 61 -7.39 -13.49 13.49
CA GLU A 61 -7.39 -13.70 14.94
C GLU A 61 -6.94 -15.09 15.35
N ASN A 62 -7.35 -16.13 14.60
CA ASN A 62 -6.98 -17.51 14.91
C ASN A 62 -5.50 -17.81 14.60
N ASN A 63 -4.85 -17.02 13.74
CA ASN A 63 -3.46 -17.24 13.37
C ASN A 63 -2.53 -16.14 13.90
N LYS A 64 -1.87 -16.41 15.04
CA LYS A 64 -0.89 -15.50 15.65
C LYS A 64 0.22 -15.04 14.71
N LYS A 65 0.64 -15.85 13.74
CA LYS A 65 1.66 -15.45 12.75
C LYS A 65 1.13 -14.38 11.81
N ILE A 66 -0.09 -14.55 11.30
CA ILE A 66 -0.75 -13.56 10.41
C ILE A 66 -1.00 -12.28 11.19
N LYS A 67 -1.54 -12.38 12.41
CA LYS A 67 -1.76 -11.24 13.29
C LYS A 67 -0.47 -10.45 13.53
N ASN A 68 0.62 -11.13 13.93
CA ASN A 68 1.89 -10.46 14.18
C ASN A 68 2.50 -9.88 12.90
N TYR A 69 2.37 -10.56 11.76
CA TYR A 69 2.83 -10.04 10.47
C TYR A 69 2.13 -8.74 10.10
N ILE A 70 0.80 -8.69 10.20
CA ILE A 70 0.01 -7.49 9.89
C ILE A 70 0.35 -6.36 10.87
N THR A 71 0.45 -6.66 12.17
CA THR A 71 0.79 -5.66 13.19
C THR A 71 2.20 -5.10 13.00
N ASN A 72 3.19 -5.95 12.73
CA ASN A 72 4.57 -5.51 12.48
C ASN A 72 4.65 -4.65 11.21
N PHE A 73 3.99 -5.10 10.14
CA PHE A 73 3.86 -4.33 8.90
C PHE A 73 3.22 -2.95 9.14
N ALA A 74 2.14 -2.89 9.94
CA ALA A 74 1.49 -1.63 10.28
C ALA A 74 2.34 -0.72 11.18
N MET A 75 3.18 -1.29 12.03
CA MET A 75 4.15 -0.54 12.86
C MET A 75 5.39 -0.10 12.07
N GLY A 76 5.60 -0.61 10.85
CA GLY A 76 6.79 -0.36 10.05
C GLY A 76 8.05 -1.05 10.60
N ILE A 77 7.87 -2.17 11.32
CA ILE A 77 8.94 -2.97 11.95
C ILE A 77 9.10 -4.31 11.24
#